data_AF-A0A919WSA9-F1
#
_entry.id   AF-A0A919WSA9-F1
#
_cell.length_a   1.000
_cell.length_b   1.000
_cell.length_c   1.000
_cell.angle_alpha   90.00
_cell.angle_beta   90.00
_cell.angle_gamma   90.00
#
_symmetry.space_group_name_H-M   'P 1'
#
loop_
_entity.id
_entity.type
_entity.pdbx_description
1 polymer ?
#
loop_
_entity_poly.entity_id
_entity_poly.type
_entity_poly.pdbx_seq_one_letter_code
_entity_poly.pdbx_strand_id
1 'polypeptide(L)'
;MKYNGYTKQKEKKEHPELLEGFYVYEYFIKSTDEVFYIGKGTAERAWKDARNPACEQIKKEYDWDIRIVQEQLTEEAALRLEKNLIIEHREKGDLLTNILPGGIKSTDSEKVANLKYLLFLLEKKVINISLNELASLFLMSSSTVWHIANDGHYRNIEPTISKNINEIIEQYHANAYNEDRIRAGNAKYVLSLLEKGVIKCSQAKIAEHCGMTPANLSSIKKGKTHNDIPPIIPTDIGEILVKFNPFYLSEEEKLKGTIAFVVRLRDEGTISITNADISVLLNTTTYLVAEFTRTNKERKYKFKEVRPTNEIIQKLLPYFVLKT
;
A
#
# COMPACT_ATOMS: atom_id res chain seq x y z
N MET A 1 -10.40 86.46 -25.76
CA MET A 1 -11.25 86.24 -24.57
C MET A 1 -12.33 85.22 -24.92
N LYS A 2 -12.39 84.13 -24.16
CA LYS A 2 -13.43 83.08 -24.03
C LYS A 2 -14.27 82.71 -25.26
N TYR A 3 -14.11 81.46 -25.73
CA TYR A 3 -15.22 80.69 -26.30
C TYR A 3 -15.21 79.25 -25.79
N ASN A 4 -16.37 78.84 -25.28
CA ASN A 4 -16.69 77.57 -24.68
C ASN A 4 -17.06 76.53 -25.75
N GLY A 5 -16.70 75.27 -25.48
CA GLY A 5 -17.53 74.07 -25.74
C GLY A 5 -17.90 73.73 -27.18
N TYR A 6 -17.12 72.83 -27.79
CA TYR A 6 -17.60 71.96 -28.87
C TYR A 6 -17.32 70.49 -28.53
N THR A 7 -18.42 69.74 -28.44
CA THR A 7 -18.56 68.29 -28.37
C THR A 7 -17.89 67.62 -29.58
N LYS A 8 -17.02 66.64 -29.35
CA LYS A 8 -16.65 65.65 -30.35
C LYS A 8 -17.08 64.27 -29.88
N GLN A 9 -18.07 63.74 -30.59
CA GLN A 9 -18.42 62.33 -30.64
C GLN A 9 -17.14 61.52 -30.86
N LYS A 10 -16.85 60.58 -29.96
CA LYS A 10 -15.89 59.52 -30.24
C LYS A 10 -16.69 58.28 -30.62
N GLU A 11 -16.45 57.91 -31.88
CA GLU A 11 -16.94 56.73 -32.57
C GLU A 11 -16.82 55.48 -31.70
N LYS A 12 -17.91 54.69 -31.67
CA LYS A 12 -17.87 53.28 -31.32
C LYS A 12 -16.90 52.58 -32.27
N LYS A 13 -15.80 52.06 -31.74
CA LYS A 13 -15.07 50.96 -32.37
C LYS A 13 -15.46 49.68 -31.65
N GLU A 14 -16.10 48.80 -32.40
CA GLU A 14 -16.42 47.42 -32.02
C GLU A 14 -15.13 46.63 -31.74
N HIS A 15 -15.28 45.62 -30.88
CA HIS A 15 -14.28 44.82 -30.16
C HIS A 15 -13.09 44.26 -30.97
N PRO A 16 -11.98 43.99 -30.29
CA PRO A 16 -11.74 42.60 -29.92
C PRO A 16 -11.62 42.44 -28.39
N GLU A 17 -12.50 41.62 -27.83
CA GLU A 17 -12.15 40.80 -26.67
C GLU A 17 -10.92 39.94 -27.03
N LEU A 18 -10.11 39.57 -26.03
CA LEU A 18 -9.04 38.53 -26.01
C LEU A 18 -7.62 39.06 -25.76
N LEU A 19 -7.15 38.78 -24.54
CA LEU A 19 -5.87 38.12 -24.29
C LEU A 19 -5.94 37.55 -22.86
N GLU A 20 -6.55 36.38 -22.74
CA GLU A 20 -6.69 35.70 -21.45
C GLU A 20 -5.48 34.79 -21.26
N GLY A 21 -4.60 35.20 -20.35
CA GLY A 21 -3.32 34.54 -20.08
C GLY A 21 -3.43 33.27 -19.23
N PHE A 22 -4.60 32.61 -19.19
CA PHE A 22 -4.74 31.35 -18.48
C PHE A 22 -4.31 30.19 -19.37
N TYR A 23 -3.80 29.15 -18.72
CA TYR A 23 -3.41 27.89 -19.34
C TYR A 23 -3.73 26.75 -18.38
N VAL A 24 -3.82 25.54 -18.93
CA VAL A 24 -3.90 24.30 -18.17
C VAL A 24 -2.63 23.51 -18.40
N TYR A 25 -2.11 22.93 -17.33
CA TYR A 25 -0.85 22.21 -17.31
C TYR A 25 -0.96 20.92 -16.50
N GLU A 26 -0.08 19.99 -16.82
CA GLU A 26 0.09 18.71 -16.15
C GLU A 26 1.51 18.61 -15.61
N TYR A 27 1.66 18.03 -14.43
CA TYR A 27 2.95 17.51 -13.98
C TYR A 27 2.98 16.01 -14.21
N PHE A 28 4.08 15.56 -14.79
CA PHE A 28 4.27 14.16 -15.14
C PHE A 28 5.67 13.68 -14.76
N ILE A 29 5.80 12.39 -14.51
CA ILE A 29 7.08 11.73 -14.24
C ILE A 29 7.74 11.42 -15.58
N LYS A 30 8.96 11.92 -15.82
CA LYS A 30 9.62 11.83 -17.13
C LYS A 30 9.90 10.38 -17.58
N SER A 31 10.14 9.48 -16.64
CA SER A 31 10.48 8.08 -16.95
C SER A 31 9.28 7.23 -17.35
N THR A 32 8.09 7.56 -16.86
CA THR A 32 6.85 6.77 -17.08
C THR A 32 5.79 7.50 -17.90
N ASP A 33 5.95 8.80 -18.09
CA ASP A 33 4.94 9.72 -18.61
C ASP A 33 3.65 9.78 -17.77
N GLU A 34 3.69 9.29 -16.53
CA GLU A 34 2.54 9.25 -15.63
C GLU A 34 2.22 10.64 -15.10
N VAL A 35 1.00 11.11 -15.35
CA VAL A 35 0.48 12.39 -14.86
C VAL A 35 0.06 12.24 -13.41
N PHE A 36 0.61 13.08 -12.53
CA PHE A 36 0.32 13.04 -11.09
C PHE A 36 -0.32 14.33 -10.57
N TYR A 37 -0.41 15.38 -11.39
CA TYR A 37 -1.07 16.62 -11.02
C TYR A 37 -1.55 17.38 -12.25
N ILE A 38 -2.76 17.95 -12.19
CA ILE A 38 -3.32 18.82 -13.24
C ILE A 38 -3.66 20.17 -12.61
N GLY A 39 -3.33 21.28 -13.27
CA GLY A 39 -3.63 22.60 -12.74
C GLY A 39 -3.96 23.62 -13.80
N LYS A 40 -4.75 24.63 -13.42
CA LYS A 40 -4.85 25.88 -14.18
C LYS A 40 -3.90 26.95 -13.65
N GLY A 41 -3.24 27.67 -14.55
CA GLY A 41 -2.26 28.69 -14.21
C GLY A 41 -2.43 29.95 -15.05
N THR A 42 -1.78 31.01 -14.59
CA THR A 42 -1.49 32.24 -15.34
C THR A 42 -0.05 32.62 -15.08
N ALA A 43 0.59 33.32 -16.02
CA ALA A 43 2.01 33.69 -15.89
C ALA A 43 2.87 32.46 -15.52
N GLU A 44 3.69 32.53 -14.49
CA GLU A 44 4.65 31.46 -14.14
C GLU A 44 4.13 30.49 -13.07
N ARG A 45 2.82 30.46 -12.80
CA ARG A 45 2.22 29.63 -11.73
C ARG A 45 2.64 28.17 -11.81
N ALA A 46 2.68 27.56 -12.99
CA ALA A 46 3.09 26.16 -13.11
C ALA A 46 4.54 25.90 -12.66
N TRP A 47 5.43 26.89 -12.75
CA TRP A 47 6.86 26.70 -12.46
C TRP A 47 7.26 27.15 -11.06
N LYS A 48 6.56 28.13 -10.47
CA LYS A 48 7.00 28.78 -9.22
C LYS A 48 6.20 28.39 -7.98
N ASP A 49 4.93 28.07 -8.13
CA ASP A 49 4.04 27.89 -6.99
C ASP A 49 4.11 26.45 -6.45
N ALA A 50 4.18 26.32 -5.13
CA ALA A 50 4.04 25.03 -4.46
C ALA A 50 2.62 24.45 -4.60
N ARG A 51 2.52 23.13 -4.53
CA ARG A 51 1.25 22.38 -4.53
C ARG A 51 0.99 21.74 -3.18
N ASN A 52 -0.05 20.92 -3.14
CA ASN A 52 -0.36 20.12 -1.97
C ASN A 52 0.83 19.23 -1.57
N PRO A 53 0.93 18.80 -0.29
CA PRO A 53 2.06 18.04 0.19
C PRO A 53 2.36 16.76 -0.60
N ALA A 54 1.34 16.05 -1.09
CA ALA A 54 1.54 14.83 -1.88
C ALA A 54 2.20 15.13 -3.23
N CYS A 55 1.76 16.18 -3.93
CA CYS A 55 2.38 16.63 -5.16
C CYS A 55 3.84 17.06 -4.94
N GLU A 56 4.14 17.79 -3.86
CA GLU A 56 5.51 18.22 -3.55
C GLU A 56 6.40 17.07 -3.09
N GLN A 57 5.82 16.01 -2.52
CA GLN A 57 6.54 14.79 -2.20
C GLN A 57 6.96 14.04 -3.48
N ILE A 58 6.05 13.85 -4.44
CA ILE A 58 6.37 13.23 -5.73
C ILE A 58 7.48 13.99 -6.46
N LYS A 59 7.42 15.34 -6.48
CA LYS A 59 8.46 16.18 -7.09
C LYS A 59 9.87 16.01 -6.47
N LYS A 60 9.97 15.58 -5.22
CA LYS A 60 11.24 15.31 -4.54
C LYS A 60 11.77 13.91 -4.80
N GLU A 61 10.85 12.95 -4.97
CA GLU A 61 11.17 11.53 -5.10
C GLU A 61 11.44 11.13 -6.56
N TYR A 62 10.84 11.82 -7.53
CA TYR A 62 10.89 11.48 -8.95
C TYR A 62 11.42 12.63 -9.82
N ASP A 63 12.05 12.30 -10.94
CA ASP A 63 12.36 13.27 -11.99
C ASP A 63 11.07 13.59 -12.78
N TRP A 64 10.69 14.86 -12.78
CA TRP A 64 9.40 15.33 -13.26
C TRP A 64 9.56 16.52 -14.21
N ASP A 65 8.54 16.76 -15.02
CA ASP A 65 8.43 17.95 -15.86
C ASP A 65 6.99 18.48 -15.93
N ILE A 66 6.84 19.61 -16.61
CA ILE A 66 5.58 20.31 -16.84
C ILE A 66 5.21 20.21 -18.31
N ARG A 67 3.97 19.81 -18.58
CA ARG A 67 3.37 19.85 -19.90
C ARG A 67 2.25 20.89 -19.91
N ILE A 68 2.34 21.89 -20.79
CA ILE A 68 1.21 22.79 -21.03
C ILE A 68 0.25 22.08 -21.97
N VAL A 69 -0.96 21.81 -21.50
CA VAL A 69 -2.01 21.09 -22.25
C VAL A 69 -2.69 22.03 -23.23
N GLN A 70 -3.02 23.24 -22.77
CA GLN A 70 -3.61 24.29 -23.59
C GLN A 70 -3.36 25.67 -22.96
N GLU A 71 -3.14 26.67 -23.79
CA GLU A 71 -2.88 28.06 -23.40
C GLU A 71 -3.84 29.05 -24.07
N GLN A 72 -3.73 30.33 -23.70
CA GLN A 72 -4.56 31.43 -24.21
C GLN A 72 -6.06 31.23 -23.93
N LEU A 73 -6.37 30.72 -22.74
CA LEU A 73 -7.72 30.40 -22.31
C LEU A 73 -8.32 31.50 -21.43
N THR A 74 -9.65 31.63 -21.50
CA THR A 74 -10.44 32.32 -20.46
C THR A 74 -10.24 31.65 -19.11
N GLU A 75 -10.47 32.38 -18.02
CA GLU A 75 -10.44 31.75 -16.69
C GLU A 75 -11.46 30.59 -16.62
N GLU A 76 -12.66 30.79 -17.15
CA GLU A 76 -13.73 29.78 -17.20
C GLU A 76 -13.40 28.62 -18.13
N ALA A 77 -12.75 28.87 -19.27
CA ALA A 77 -12.34 27.85 -20.21
C ALA A 77 -11.22 26.99 -19.63
N ALA A 78 -10.18 27.61 -19.04
CA ALA A 78 -9.13 26.91 -18.32
C ALA A 78 -9.68 26.09 -17.16
N LEU A 79 -10.65 26.65 -16.44
CA LEU A 79 -11.31 25.95 -15.35
C LEU A 79 -12.09 24.71 -15.80
N ARG A 80 -12.89 24.84 -16.86
CA ARG A 80 -13.64 23.70 -17.43
C ARG A 80 -12.69 22.63 -17.93
N LEU A 81 -11.61 23.02 -18.59
CA LEU A 81 -10.61 22.10 -19.13
C LEU A 81 -9.86 21.35 -18.01
N GLU A 82 -9.37 22.07 -16.99
CA GLU A 82 -8.73 21.47 -15.81
C GLU A 82 -9.65 20.40 -15.17
N LYS A 83 -10.93 20.71 -15.00
CA LYS A 83 -11.90 19.78 -14.44
C LYS A 83 -12.11 18.54 -15.32
N ASN A 84 -12.26 18.73 -16.63
CA ASN A 84 -12.48 17.62 -17.56
C ASN A 84 -11.27 16.68 -17.60
N LEU A 85 -10.06 17.22 -17.64
CA LEU A 85 -8.83 16.42 -17.61
C LEU A 85 -8.69 15.63 -16.31
N ILE A 86 -8.99 16.25 -15.15
CA ILE A 86 -8.94 15.53 -13.86
C ILE A 86 -9.92 14.35 -13.85
N ILE A 87 -11.13 14.53 -14.40
CA ILE A 87 -12.12 13.45 -14.50
C ILE A 87 -11.60 12.37 -15.46
N GLU A 88 -11.13 12.75 -16.65
CA GLU A 88 -10.64 11.82 -17.66
C GLU A 88 -9.47 10.96 -17.15
N HIS A 89 -8.49 11.56 -16.49
CA HIS A 89 -7.36 10.85 -15.90
C HIS A 89 -7.79 9.91 -14.77
N ARG A 90 -8.71 10.35 -13.91
CA ARG A 90 -9.28 9.49 -12.85
C ARG A 90 -10.08 8.32 -13.43
N GLU A 91 -10.84 8.52 -14.50
CA GLU A 91 -11.58 7.45 -15.20
C GLU A 91 -10.63 6.45 -15.88
N LYS A 92 -9.45 6.90 -16.33
CA LYS A 92 -8.38 6.04 -16.85
C LYS A 92 -7.65 5.25 -15.76
N GLY A 93 -7.84 5.62 -14.48
CA GLY A 93 -7.22 4.98 -13.32
C GLY A 93 -5.92 5.65 -12.85
N ASP A 94 -5.61 6.86 -13.33
CA ASP A 94 -4.40 7.58 -12.94
C ASP A 94 -4.53 8.15 -11.52
N LEU A 95 -3.44 8.07 -10.75
CA LEU A 95 -3.38 8.52 -9.35
C LEU A 95 -3.01 10.01 -9.27
N LEU A 96 -3.98 10.88 -9.55
CA LEU A 96 -3.78 12.31 -9.41
C LEU A 96 -3.73 12.77 -7.95
N THR A 97 -2.74 13.60 -7.61
CA THR A 97 -2.62 14.27 -6.31
C THR A 97 -3.61 15.44 -6.13
N ASN A 98 -4.45 15.72 -7.12
CA ASN A 98 -5.51 16.72 -7.04
C ASN A 98 -6.55 16.35 -5.99
N ILE A 99 -6.62 17.12 -4.89
CA ILE A 99 -7.53 16.91 -3.76
C ILE A 99 -8.99 17.30 -4.10
N LEU A 100 -9.17 18.30 -4.97
CA LEU A 100 -10.48 18.73 -5.46
C LEU A 100 -10.52 18.56 -6.98
N PRO A 101 -11.65 18.14 -7.57
CA PRO A 101 -11.85 18.25 -9.00
C PRO A 101 -11.80 19.73 -9.39
N GLY A 102 -10.91 20.06 -10.33
CA GLY A 102 -10.56 21.41 -10.82
C GLY A 102 -11.49 22.56 -10.45
N GLY A 103 -10.95 23.50 -9.68
CA GLY A 103 -11.44 24.86 -9.39
C GLY A 103 -12.95 25.10 -9.28
N ILE A 104 -13.64 24.40 -8.38
CA ILE A 104 -14.87 24.99 -7.85
C ILE A 104 -14.46 26.29 -7.14
N LYS A 105 -14.86 27.47 -7.64
CA LYS A 105 -14.97 28.67 -6.79
C LYS A 105 -16.08 28.37 -5.79
N SER A 106 -15.78 27.54 -4.80
CA SER A 106 -16.68 27.33 -3.67
C SER A 106 -16.78 28.68 -3.01
N THR A 107 -17.98 29.25 -3.00
CA THR A 107 -18.27 30.45 -2.22
C THR A 107 -17.73 30.24 -0.79
N ASP A 108 -17.31 31.30 -0.10
CA ASP A 108 -16.82 31.17 1.28
C ASP A 108 -17.83 30.39 2.15
N SER A 109 -19.13 30.53 1.85
CA SER A 109 -20.19 29.76 2.48
C SER A 109 -20.14 28.24 2.23
N GLU A 110 -19.84 27.78 1.03
CA GLU A 110 -19.76 26.34 0.71
C GLU A 110 -18.52 25.70 1.37
N LYS A 111 -17.38 26.40 1.37
CA LYS A 111 -16.18 25.93 2.09
C LYS A 111 -16.45 25.79 3.58
N VAL A 112 -17.10 26.79 4.17
CA VAL A 112 -17.49 26.78 5.58
C VAL A 112 -18.46 25.63 5.87
N ALA A 113 -19.46 25.42 5.03
CA ALA A 113 -20.43 24.33 5.18
C ALA A 113 -19.76 22.94 5.12
N ASN A 114 -18.86 22.72 4.15
CA ASN A 114 -18.11 21.47 4.01
C ASN A 114 -17.11 21.27 5.17
N LEU A 115 -16.39 22.31 5.57
CA LEU A 115 -15.46 22.26 6.71
C LEU A 115 -16.21 21.95 8.02
N LYS A 116 -17.38 22.55 8.24
CA LYS A 116 -18.22 22.23 9.40
C LYS A 116 -18.61 20.75 9.45
N TYR A 117 -18.91 20.14 8.32
CA TYR A 117 -19.22 18.71 8.27
C TYR A 117 -17.98 17.86 8.61
N LEU A 118 -16.78 18.22 8.11
CA LEU A 118 -15.56 17.51 8.49
C LEU A 118 -15.18 17.72 9.97
N LEU A 119 -15.40 18.90 10.53
CA LEU A 119 -15.23 19.16 11.96
C LEU A 119 -16.19 18.31 12.81
N PHE A 120 -17.43 18.12 12.36
CA PHE A 120 -18.36 17.19 12.97
C PHE A 120 -17.84 15.74 12.92
N LEU A 121 -17.33 15.28 11.77
CA LEU A 121 -16.74 13.95 11.64
C LEU A 121 -15.49 13.77 12.53
N LEU A 122 -14.67 14.81 12.66
CA LEU A 122 -13.51 14.84 13.56
C LEU A 122 -13.96 14.74 15.02
N GLU A 123 -14.98 15.50 15.42
CA GLU A 123 -15.58 15.45 16.77
C GLU A 123 -16.13 14.05 17.09
N LYS A 124 -16.79 13.41 16.12
CA LYS A 124 -17.31 12.05 16.24
C LYS A 124 -16.24 10.96 16.04
N LYS A 125 -14.98 11.34 15.86
CA LYS A 125 -13.85 10.42 15.66
C LYS A 125 -14.04 9.47 14.48
N VAL A 126 -14.72 9.92 13.43
CA VAL A 126 -14.85 9.21 12.16
C VAL A 126 -13.61 9.44 11.29
N ILE A 127 -13.03 10.64 11.39
CA ILE A 127 -11.77 11.00 10.73
C ILE A 127 -10.75 11.51 11.75
N ASN A 128 -9.47 11.42 11.41
CA ASN A 128 -8.35 11.97 12.17
C ASN A 128 -7.53 12.88 11.25
N ILE A 129 -7.80 14.19 11.33
CA ILE A 129 -7.16 15.23 10.51
C ILE A 129 -6.93 16.46 11.40
N SER A 130 -5.78 17.12 11.26
CA SER A 130 -5.49 18.34 12.01
C SER A 130 -6.20 19.57 11.44
N LEU A 131 -6.38 20.61 12.25
CA LEU A 131 -6.95 21.89 11.78
C LEU A 131 -6.09 22.55 10.68
N ASN A 132 -4.77 22.34 10.69
CA ASN A 132 -3.87 22.86 9.66
C ASN A 132 -4.01 22.11 8.34
N GLU A 133 -4.21 20.79 8.39
CA GLU A 133 -4.50 20.00 7.19
C GLU A 133 -5.86 20.37 6.62
N LEU A 134 -6.87 20.59 7.46
CA LEU A 134 -8.17 21.14 7.03
C LEU A 134 -8.01 22.52 6.37
N ALA A 135 -7.20 23.41 6.94
CA ALA A 135 -6.91 24.72 6.34
C ALA A 135 -6.28 24.57 4.94
N SER A 136 -5.35 23.64 4.80
CA SER A 136 -4.72 23.31 3.51
C SER A 136 -5.72 22.72 2.51
N LEU A 137 -6.59 21.81 2.95
CA LEU A 137 -7.62 21.15 2.14
C LEU A 137 -8.57 22.15 1.48
N PHE A 138 -8.99 23.18 2.23
CA PHE A 138 -9.94 24.19 1.76
C PHE A 138 -9.28 25.48 1.24
N LEU A 139 -7.94 25.54 1.23
CA LEU A 139 -7.18 26.75 0.89
C LEU A 139 -7.64 27.96 1.72
N MET A 140 -7.72 27.76 3.04
CA MET A 140 -8.11 28.76 4.04
C MET A 140 -6.95 29.06 4.96
N SER A 141 -6.97 30.20 5.65
CA SER A 141 -6.00 30.45 6.72
C SER A 141 -6.31 29.57 7.94
N SER A 142 -5.27 29.14 8.67
CA SER A 142 -5.46 28.39 9.93
C SER A 142 -6.32 29.17 10.94
N SER A 143 -6.22 30.50 10.96
CA SER A 143 -7.07 31.38 11.79
C SER A 143 -8.54 31.27 11.41
N THR A 144 -8.86 31.25 10.10
CA THR A 144 -10.25 31.11 9.63
C THR A 144 -10.85 29.76 10.05
N VAL A 145 -10.09 28.67 9.90
CA VAL A 145 -10.53 27.33 10.34
C VAL A 145 -10.74 27.29 11.85
N TRP A 146 -9.85 27.91 12.62
CA TRP A 146 -9.99 27.99 14.07
C TRP A 146 -11.26 28.75 14.49
N HIS A 147 -11.56 29.89 13.86
CA HIS A 147 -12.78 30.65 14.13
C HIS A 147 -14.06 29.87 13.77
N ILE A 148 -14.03 29.09 12.68
CA ILE A 148 -15.16 28.22 12.28
C ILE A 148 -15.38 27.10 13.31
N ALA A 149 -14.29 26.54 13.84
CA ALA A 149 -14.35 25.47 14.84
C ALA A 149 -14.77 25.95 16.23
N ASN A 150 -14.43 27.18 16.63
CA ASN A 150 -14.51 27.61 18.04
C ASN A 150 -15.40 28.83 18.30
N ASP A 151 -15.45 29.83 17.41
CA ASP A 151 -15.96 31.16 17.77
C ASP A 151 -17.41 31.42 17.34
N GLY A 152 -18.07 30.46 16.69
CA GLY A 152 -19.48 30.60 16.29
C GLY A 152 -19.74 31.69 15.24
N HIS A 153 -18.70 32.39 14.76
CA HIS A 153 -18.74 33.01 13.45
C HIS A 153 -19.20 31.93 12.45
N TYR A 154 -20.13 32.27 11.57
CA TYR A 154 -20.79 31.32 10.64
C TYR A 154 -21.85 30.38 11.23
N ARG A 155 -22.39 30.59 12.43
CA ARG A 155 -23.53 29.79 12.97
C ARG A 155 -24.67 29.57 11.98
N ASN A 156 -24.98 30.57 11.15
CA ASN A 156 -26.09 30.55 10.20
C ASN A 156 -25.86 29.67 8.96
N ILE A 157 -24.67 29.09 8.79
CA ILE A 157 -24.33 28.22 7.65
C ILE A 157 -24.45 26.77 8.10
N GLU A 158 -25.40 26.04 7.51
CA GLU A 158 -25.59 24.62 7.80
C GLU A 158 -24.46 23.76 7.20
N PRO A 159 -24.02 22.69 7.87
CA PRO A 159 -23.03 21.78 7.33
C PRO A 159 -23.52 21.07 6.06
N THR A 160 -22.64 20.90 5.08
CA THR A 160 -22.93 20.14 3.85
C THR A 160 -21.87 19.09 3.59
N ILE A 161 -22.27 18.00 2.93
CA ILE A 161 -21.35 16.92 2.57
C ILE A 161 -20.61 17.32 1.29
N SER A 162 -19.27 17.32 1.34
CA SER A 162 -18.45 17.58 0.17
C SER A 162 -18.58 16.47 -0.88
N LYS A 163 -18.49 16.80 -2.16
CA LYS A 163 -18.58 15.81 -3.26
C LYS A 163 -17.45 14.77 -3.21
N ASN A 164 -16.28 15.13 -2.69
CA ASN A 164 -15.13 14.25 -2.50
C ASN A 164 -15.08 13.61 -1.11
N ILE A 165 -16.22 13.48 -0.40
CA ILE A 165 -16.24 12.93 0.96
C ILE A 165 -15.64 11.52 1.04
N ASN A 166 -15.85 10.68 0.01
CA ASN A 166 -15.29 9.33 -0.01
C ASN A 166 -13.75 9.36 -0.02
N GLU A 167 -13.14 10.21 -0.86
CA GLU A 167 -11.68 10.40 -0.92
C GLU A 167 -11.13 10.88 0.44
N ILE A 168 -11.80 11.84 1.07
CA ILE A 168 -11.43 12.37 2.39
C ILE A 168 -11.54 11.29 3.46
N ILE A 169 -12.61 10.49 3.44
CA ILE A 169 -12.78 9.38 4.38
C ILE A 169 -11.68 8.36 4.14
N GLU A 170 -11.41 7.91 2.92
CA GLU A 170 -10.35 6.94 2.63
C GLU A 170 -8.99 7.40 3.14
N GLN A 171 -8.66 8.68 2.95
CA GLN A 171 -7.38 9.24 3.35
C GLN A 171 -7.27 9.49 4.87
N TYR A 172 -8.32 9.99 5.49
CA TYR A 172 -8.29 10.48 6.87
C TYR A 172 -9.16 9.68 7.83
N HIS A 173 -9.67 8.51 7.44
CA HIS A 173 -10.49 7.67 8.32
C HIS A 173 -9.77 7.49 9.66
N ALA A 174 -10.49 7.58 10.78
CA ALA A 174 -9.88 7.44 12.10
C ALA A 174 -9.20 6.06 12.31
N ASN A 175 -9.62 5.06 11.51
CA ASN A 175 -9.01 3.74 11.45
C ASN A 175 -8.07 3.54 10.26
N ALA A 176 -7.76 4.58 9.46
CA ALA A 176 -6.71 4.51 8.44
C ALA A 176 -5.38 4.24 9.18
N TYR A 177 -4.88 3.02 9.01
CA TYR A 177 -3.63 2.61 9.63
C TYR A 177 -2.49 3.22 8.83
N ASN A 178 -1.58 3.93 9.51
CA ASN A 178 -0.29 4.25 8.91
C ASN A 178 0.51 2.96 8.63
N GLU A 179 1.58 3.06 7.84
CA GLU A 179 2.37 1.89 7.42
C GLU A 179 2.85 1.01 8.58
N ASP A 180 3.22 1.61 9.71
CA ASP A 180 3.65 0.88 10.91
C ASP A 180 2.50 0.04 11.50
N ARG A 181 1.30 0.63 11.57
CA ARG A 181 0.10 -0.05 12.06
C ARG A 181 -0.38 -1.13 11.10
N ILE A 182 -0.27 -0.91 9.79
CA ILE A 182 -0.52 -1.94 8.76
C ILE A 182 0.45 -3.11 8.96
N ARG A 183 1.76 -2.84 9.10
CA ARG A 183 2.77 -3.87 9.35
C ARG A 183 2.48 -4.67 10.62
N ALA A 184 2.05 -4.00 11.69
CA ALA A 184 1.64 -4.68 12.92
C ALA A 184 0.40 -5.57 12.74
N GLY A 185 -0.62 -5.10 12.01
CA GLY A 185 -1.81 -5.88 11.67
C GLY A 185 -1.49 -7.11 10.80
N ASN A 186 -0.66 -6.92 9.77
CA ASN A 186 -0.15 -8.00 8.90
C ASN A 186 0.59 -9.06 9.72
N ALA A 187 1.50 -8.62 10.60
CA ALA A 187 2.26 -9.51 11.47
C ALA A 187 1.35 -10.33 12.39
N LYS A 188 0.29 -9.72 12.97
CA LYS A 188 -0.71 -10.45 13.77
C LYS A 188 -1.43 -11.51 12.95
N TYR A 189 -1.80 -11.20 11.71
CA TYR A 189 -2.46 -12.15 10.82
C TYR A 189 -1.55 -13.33 10.49
N VAL A 190 -0.31 -13.08 10.07
CA VAL A 190 0.67 -14.13 9.75
C VAL A 190 1.01 -14.99 10.96
N LEU A 191 1.13 -14.40 12.16
CA LEU A 191 1.29 -15.16 13.41
C LEU A 191 0.10 -16.10 13.65
N SER A 192 -1.13 -15.66 13.37
CA SER A 192 -2.32 -16.52 13.50
C SER A 192 -2.30 -17.71 12.54
N LEU A 193 -1.74 -17.55 11.33
CA LEU A 193 -1.56 -18.64 10.37
C LEU A 193 -0.56 -19.66 10.90
N LEU A 194 0.54 -19.20 11.51
CA LEU A 194 1.54 -20.07 12.14
C LEU A 194 0.91 -20.87 13.29
N GLU A 195 0.12 -20.21 14.15
CA GLU A 195 -0.55 -20.86 15.29
C GLU A 195 -1.60 -21.88 14.84
N LYS A 196 -2.28 -21.62 13.72
CA LYS A 196 -3.23 -22.57 13.10
C LYS A 196 -2.55 -23.68 12.30
N GLY A 197 -1.22 -23.66 12.16
CA GLY A 197 -0.46 -24.63 11.36
C GLY A 197 -0.67 -24.51 9.84
N VAL A 198 -1.23 -23.38 9.37
CA VAL A 198 -1.43 -23.10 7.94
C VAL A 198 -0.11 -22.80 7.25
N ILE A 199 0.88 -22.30 7.99
CA ILE A 199 2.25 -22.07 7.53
C ILE A 199 3.27 -22.69 8.49
N LYS A 200 4.48 -22.96 7.99
CA LYS A 200 5.60 -23.49 8.77
C LYS A 200 6.85 -22.64 8.57
N CYS A 201 7.15 -21.79 9.55
CA CYS A 201 8.38 -21.00 9.58
C CYS A 201 8.73 -20.56 11.01
N SER A 202 9.91 -19.95 11.19
CA SER A 202 10.28 -19.33 12.46
C SER A 202 9.67 -17.93 12.56
N GLN A 203 9.44 -17.46 13.79
CA GLN A 203 9.00 -16.08 14.03
C GLN A 203 10.00 -15.05 13.47
N ALA A 204 11.30 -15.38 13.44
CA ALA A 204 12.31 -14.51 12.82
C ALA A 204 12.05 -14.28 11.32
N LYS A 205 11.67 -15.33 10.58
CA LYS A 205 11.31 -15.22 9.15
C LYS A 205 10.04 -14.42 8.91
N ILE A 206 9.07 -14.51 9.83
CA ILE A 206 7.87 -13.66 9.80
C ILE A 206 8.25 -12.19 10.01
N ALA A 207 9.11 -11.91 11.00
CA ALA A 207 9.54 -10.56 11.32
C ALA A 207 10.26 -9.91 10.13
N GLU A 208 11.20 -10.65 9.52
CA GLU A 208 11.91 -10.24 8.31
C GLU A 208 10.94 -9.91 7.17
N HIS A 209 9.99 -10.80 6.90
CA HIS A 209 9.02 -10.60 5.83
C HIS A 209 8.11 -9.38 6.07
N CYS A 210 7.69 -9.13 7.32
CA CYS A 210 6.90 -7.95 7.67
C CYS A 210 7.74 -6.67 7.86
N GLY A 211 9.03 -6.68 7.52
CA GLY A 211 9.92 -5.51 7.62
C GLY A 211 10.10 -5.01 9.06
N MET A 212 10.19 -5.93 10.03
CA MET A 212 10.34 -5.61 11.45
C MET A 212 11.35 -6.52 12.17
N THR A 213 11.77 -6.14 13.37
CA THR A 213 12.69 -6.93 14.16
C THR A 213 11.98 -8.10 14.85
N PRO A 214 12.68 -9.22 15.15
CA PRO A 214 12.11 -10.32 15.94
C PRO A 214 11.61 -9.89 17.33
N ALA A 215 12.25 -8.87 17.93
CA ALA A 215 11.83 -8.31 19.21
C ALA A 215 10.49 -7.57 19.12
N ASN A 216 10.27 -6.82 18.03
CA ASN A 216 9.00 -6.13 17.76
C ASN A 216 7.88 -7.16 17.56
N LEU A 217 8.12 -8.18 16.73
CA LEU A 217 7.14 -9.25 16.50
C LEU A 217 6.78 -9.99 17.80
N SER A 218 7.77 -10.30 18.63
CA SER A 218 7.55 -10.93 19.94
C SER A 218 6.69 -10.07 20.87
N SER A 219 6.89 -8.75 20.85
CA SER A 219 6.11 -7.80 21.64
C SER A 219 4.67 -7.70 21.15
N ILE A 220 4.45 -7.68 19.83
CA ILE A 220 3.11 -7.73 19.20
C ILE A 220 2.40 -9.03 19.56
N LYS A 221 3.08 -10.18 19.41
CA LYS A 221 2.53 -11.50 19.75
C LYS A 221 2.06 -11.58 21.21
N LYS A 222 2.85 -11.03 22.13
CA LYS A 222 2.53 -11.02 23.57
C LYS A 222 1.48 -9.98 23.95
N GLY A 223 0.98 -9.20 22.99
CA GLY A 223 0.08 -8.10 23.25
C GLY A 223 0.69 -7.01 24.13
N LYS A 224 1.98 -6.73 23.99
CA LYS A 224 2.64 -5.61 24.69
C LYS A 224 2.57 -4.30 23.89
N THR A 225 2.50 -4.39 22.57
CA THR A 225 2.40 -3.25 21.66
C THR A 225 1.29 -3.50 20.64
N HIS A 226 0.68 -2.41 20.14
CA HIS A 226 -0.33 -2.45 19.08
C HIS A 226 -1.56 -3.33 19.40
N ASN A 227 -1.97 -3.44 20.67
CA ASN A 227 -3.09 -4.29 21.08
C ASN A 227 -4.42 -3.93 20.44
N ASP A 228 -4.62 -2.64 20.24
CA ASP A 228 -5.77 -2.00 19.60
C ASP A 228 -5.92 -2.34 18.11
N ILE A 229 -4.89 -2.91 17.47
CA ILE A 229 -4.89 -3.23 16.04
C ILE A 229 -5.36 -4.67 15.83
N PRO A 230 -6.43 -4.93 15.06
CA PRO A 230 -6.83 -6.29 14.72
C PRO A 230 -5.83 -6.92 13.73
N PRO A 231 -5.86 -8.25 13.54
CA PRO A 231 -5.17 -8.88 12.42
C PRO A 231 -5.67 -8.33 11.08
N ILE A 232 -4.76 -7.91 10.21
CA ILE A 232 -5.05 -7.39 8.87
C ILE A 232 -4.49 -8.37 7.84
N ILE A 233 -5.26 -8.70 6.81
CA ILE A 233 -4.79 -9.62 5.76
C ILE A 233 -3.71 -8.90 4.93
N PRO A 234 -2.48 -9.43 4.85
CA PRO A 234 -1.44 -8.86 3.99
C PRO A 234 -1.85 -8.89 2.52
N THR A 235 -1.50 -7.87 1.76
CA THR A 235 -1.77 -7.80 0.31
C THR A 235 -1.04 -8.90 -0.48
N ASP A 236 0.08 -9.37 0.05
CA ASP A 236 0.94 -10.43 -0.50
C ASP A 236 0.68 -11.82 0.10
N ILE A 237 -0.50 -12.06 0.68
CA ILE A 237 -0.84 -13.32 1.36
C ILE A 237 -0.58 -14.59 0.52
N GLY A 238 -0.77 -14.53 -0.79
CA GLY A 238 -0.47 -15.65 -1.69
C GLY A 238 1.01 -16.05 -1.66
N GLU A 239 1.90 -15.07 -1.69
CA GLU A 239 3.35 -15.30 -1.63
C GLU A 239 3.77 -15.88 -0.28
N ILE A 240 3.16 -15.40 0.82
CA ILE A 240 3.38 -15.92 2.17
C ILE A 240 3.04 -17.41 2.26
N LEU A 241 1.87 -17.80 1.76
CA LEU A 241 1.40 -19.18 1.78
C LEU A 241 2.29 -20.11 0.96
N VAL A 242 2.76 -19.65 -0.20
CA VAL A 242 3.70 -20.41 -1.05
C VAL A 242 5.06 -20.54 -0.34
N LYS A 243 5.61 -19.43 0.15
CA LYS A 243 6.94 -19.36 0.75
C LYS A 243 7.05 -20.18 2.04
N PHE A 244 6.00 -20.20 2.85
CA PHE A 244 5.96 -20.90 4.13
C PHE A 244 5.04 -22.12 4.13
N ASN A 245 4.84 -22.72 2.96
CA ASN A 245 3.97 -23.86 2.77
C ASN A 245 4.37 -25.03 3.72
N PRO A 246 3.47 -25.47 4.61
CA PRO A 246 3.78 -26.51 5.59
C PRO A 246 3.94 -27.91 4.97
N PHE A 247 3.48 -28.09 3.74
CA PHE A 247 3.62 -29.33 2.97
C PHE A 247 4.96 -29.42 2.23
N TYR A 248 5.70 -28.31 2.10
CA TYR A 248 7.04 -28.34 1.54
C TYR A 248 8.02 -28.96 2.53
N LEU A 249 8.72 -30.00 2.10
CA LEU A 249 9.80 -30.63 2.85
C LEU A 249 11.12 -30.02 2.38
N SER A 250 11.97 -29.56 3.30
CA SER A 250 13.33 -29.17 2.96
C SER A 250 14.13 -30.37 2.41
N GLU A 251 15.23 -30.15 1.69
CA GLU A 251 16.08 -31.25 1.21
C GLU A 251 16.61 -32.11 2.38
N GLU A 252 16.89 -31.49 3.51
CA GLU A 252 17.28 -32.20 4.74
C GLU A 252 16.12 -33.07 5.29
N GLU A 253 14.89 -32.55 5.30
CA GLU A 253 13.71 -33.30 5.74
C GLU A 253 13.38 -34.45 4.77
N LYS A 254 13.54 -34.23 3.46
CA LYS A 254 13.41 -35.28 2.44
C LYS A 254 14.45 -36.37 2.64
N LEU A 255 15.72 -36.01 2.86
CA LEU A 255 16.80 -36.96 3.12
C LEU A 255 16.50 -37.79 4.38
N LYS A 256 16.18 -37.13 5.50
CA LYS A 256 15.83 -37.80 6.77
C LYS A 256 14.60 -38.70 6.62
N GLY A 257 13.57 -38.25 5.92
CA GLY A 257 12.39 -39.06 5.61
C GLY A 257 12.69 -40.26 4.73
N THR A 258 13.65 -40.12 3.80
CA THR A 258 14.12 -41.20 2.92
C THR A 258 14.94 -42.24 3.70
N ILE A 259 15.83 -41.80 4.60
CA ILE A 259 16.56 -42.69 5.51
C ILE A 259 15.57 -43.48 6.36
N ALA A 260 14.57 -42.80 6.94
CA ALA A 260 13.54 -43.46 7.75
C ALA A 260 12.79 -44.55 6.97
N PHE A 261 12.44 -44.26 5.70
CA PHE A 261 11.78 -45.22 4.83
C PHE A 261 12.65 -46.46 4.55
N VAL A 262 13.92 -46.27 4.19
CA VAL A 262 14.83 -47.38 3.87
C VAL A 262 15.13 -48.22 5.12
N VAL A 263 15.36 -47.59 6.26
CA VAL A 263 15.58 -48.30 7.53
C VAL A 263 14.36 -49.10 7.93
N ARG A 264 13.13 -48.57 7.78
CA ARG A 264 11.91 -49.34 8.04
C ARG A 264 11.85 -50.60 7.16
N LEU A 265 12.10 -50.49 5.85
CA LEU A 265 12.10 -51.65 4.96
C LEU A 265 13.11 -52.72 5.40
N ARG A 266 14.28 -52.29 5.90
CA ARG A 266 15.28 -53.21 6.44
C ARG A 266 14.80 -53.88 7.72
N ASP A 267 14.27 -53.10 8.66
CA ASP A 267 13.82 -53.61 9.96
C ASP A 267 12.60 -54.54 9.83
N GLU A 268 11.77 -54.35 8.79
CA GLU A 268 10.69 -55.27 8.40
C GLU A 268 11.19 -56.52 7.65
N GLY A 269 12.48 -56.61 7.32
CA GLY A 269 13.08 -57.72 6.58
C GLY A 269 12.75 -57.72 5.08
N THR A 270 12.24 -56.61 4.52
CA THR A 270 11.98 -56.48 3.08
C THR A 270 13.27 -56.36 2.28
N ILE A 271 14.26 -55.67 2.85
CA ILE A 271 15.59 -55.50 2.25
C ILE A 271 16.68 -55.87 3.26
N SER A 272 17.82 -56.37 2.78
CA SER A 272 19.00 -56.66 3.59
C SER A 272 20.14 -55.71 3.19
N ILE A 273 20.27 -54.60 3.90
CA ILE A 273 21.23 -53.51 3.59
C ILE A 273 21.91 -52.99 4.86
N THR A 274 23.22 -52.66 4.79
CA THR A 274 23.95 -52.12 5.95
C THR A 274 23.81 -50.60 6.07
N ASN A 275 24.13 -50.02 7.24
CA ASN A 275 24.16 -48.57 7.40
C ASN A 275 25.18 -47.89 6.46
N ALA A 276 26.29 -48.56 6.15
CA ALA A 276 27.30 -48.04 5.24
C ALA A 276 26.75 -47.95 3.81
N ASP A 277 26.06 -48.99 3.35
CA ASP A 277 25.42 -49.00 2.03
C ASP A 277 24.34 -47.92 1.91
N ILE A 278 23.50 -47.74 2.93
CA ILE A 278 22.50 -46.66 2.98
C ILE A 278 23.18 -45.29 2.89
N SER A 279 24.29 -45.10 3.60
CA SER A 279 25.02 -43.83 3.60
C SER A 279 25.58 -43.48 2.23
N VAL A 280 26.13 -44.46 1.50
CA VAL A 280 26.61 -44.28 0.13
C VAL A 280 25.44 -44.02 -0.83
N LEU A 281 24.37 -44.82 -0.72
CA LEU A 281 23.20 -44.75 -1.60
C LEU A 281 22.44 -43.41 -1.51
N LEU A 282 22.41 -42.80 -0.32
CA LEU A 282 21.74 -41.51 -0.06
C LEU A 282 22.72 -40.33 0.01
N ASN A 283 24.00 -40.54 -0.32
CA ASN A 283 25.05 -39.52 -0.24
C ASN A 283 25.06 -38.78 1.10
N THR A 284 25.12 -39.54 2.19
CA THR A 284 25.08 -39.04 3.57
C THR A 284 26.08 -39.78 4.45
N THR A 285 26.06 -39.54 5.76
CA THR A 285 26.99 -40.18 6.71
C THR A 285 26.36 -41.39 7.37
N THR A 286 27.18 -42.40 7.68
CA THR A 286 26.76 -43.56 8.45
C THR A 286 26.25 -43.16 9.84
N TYR A 287 26.80 -42.08 10.42
CA TYR A 287 26.34 -41.50 11.67
C TYR A 287 24.88 -41.03 11.58
N LEU A 288 24.54 -40.25 10.55
CA LEU A 288 23.16 -39.79 10.36
C LEU A 288 22.21 -40.97 10.20
N VAL A 289 22.59 -42.01 9.44
CA VAL A 289 21.78 -43.23 9.28
C VAL A 289 21.61 -43.97 10.61
N ALA A 290 22.64 -44.03 11.45
CA ALA A 290 22.59 -44.67 12.76
C ALA A 290 21.61 -43.98 13.73
N GLU A 291 21.34 -42.68 13.59
CA GLU A 291 20.27 -42.02 14.35
C GLU A 291 18.89 -42.62 14.04
N PHE A 292 18.76 -43.32 12.91
CA PHE A 292 17.53 -43.93 12.44
C PHE A 292 17.39 -45.42 12.74
N THR A 293 18.33 -46.07 13.43
CA THR A 293 18.22 -47.51 13.76
C THR A 293 17.32 -47.78 14.97
N ARG A 294 17.02 -46.78 15.80
CA ARG A 294 16.00 -46.90 16.86
C ARG A 294 14.60 -46.79 16.24
N THR A 295 13.66 -47.63 16.67
CA THR A 295 12.29 -47.60 16.13
C THR A 295 11.63 -46.23 16.38
N ASN A 296 10.79 -45.75 15.47
CA ASN A 296 10.07 -44.46 15.63
C ASN A 296 9.23 -44.38 16.92
N LYS A 297 8.88 -45.52 17.53
CA LYS A 297 8.18 -45.59 18.83
C LYS A 297 9.07 -45.15 20.01
N GLU A 298 10.38 -45.34 19.89
CA GLU A 298 11.36 -45.05 20.95
C GLU A 298 12.07 -43.71 20.75
N ARG A 299 11.81 -43.01 19.64
CA ARG A 299 12.44 -41.72 19.36
C ARG A 299 11.70 -40.56 19.98
N LYS A 300 12.49 -39.59 20.46
CA LYS A 300 12.03 -38.27 20.87
C LYS A 300 11.36 -37.50 19.71
N TYR A 301 11.74 -37.76 18.46
CA TYR A 301 11.23 -37.09 17.26
C TYR A 301 10.72 -38.11 16.23
N LYS A 302 9.50 -37.89 15.73
CA LYS A 302 8.89 -38.70 14.67
C LYS A 302 9.20 -38.06 13.32
N PHE A 303 9.78 -38.83 12.40
CA PHE A 303 10.06 -38.36 11.05
C PHE A 303 8.95 -38.82 10.10
N LYS A 304 8.47 -37.93 9.23
CA LYS A 304 7.57 -38.32 8.13
C LYS A 304 8.40 -39.11 7.12
N GLU A 305 8.01 -40.35 6.87
CA GLU A 305 8.66 -41.15 5.83
C GLU A 305 8.42 -40.52 4.46
N VAL A 306 9.48 -40.52 3.65
CA VAL A 306 9.46 -40.01 2.28
C VAL A 306 9.95 -41.15 1.40
N ARG A 307 9.13 -41.52 0.41
CA ARG A 307 9.53 -42.53 -0.57
C ARG A 307 10.71 -41.98 -1.38
N PRO A 308 11.81 -42.75 -1.54
CA PRO A 308 12.94 -42.34 -2.38
C PRO A 308 12.52 -42.09 -3.83
N THR A 309 13.34 -41.34 -4.56
CA THR A 309 13.18 -41.16 -6.01
C THR A 309 13.30 -42.49 -6.74
N ASN A 310 12.78 -42.57 -7.97
CA ASN A 310 12.85 -43.78 -8.79
C ASN A 310 14.30 -44.26 -9.00
N GLU A 311 15.25 -43.33 -9.14
CA GLU A 311 16.67 -43.65 -9.24
C GLU A 311 17.19 -44.36 -7.99
N ILE A 312 16.85 -43.86 -6.80
CA ILE A 312 17.25 -44.47 -5.53
C ILE A 312 16.57 -45.83 -5.34
N ILE A 313 15.28 -45.96 -5.71
CA ILE A 313 14.56 -47.23 -5.68
C ILE A 313 15.23 -48.27 -6.57
N GLN A 314 15.69 -47.90 -7.77
CA GLN A 314 16.45 -48.81 -8.65
C GLN A 314 17.75 -49.28 -8.00
N LYS A 315 18.49 -48.38 -7.34
CA LYS A 315 19.71 -48.73 -6.59
C LYS A 315 19.44 -49.63 -5.37
N LEU A 316 18.20 -49.64 -4.84
CA LEU A 316 17.80 -50.52 -3.75
C LEU A 316 17.41 -51.93 -4.20
N LEU A 317 17.08 -52.15 -5.48
CA LEU A 317 16.63 -53.45 -6.00
C LEU A 317 17.54 -54.63 -5.63
N PRO A 318 18.88 -54.54 -5.70
CA PRO A 318 19.76 -55.66 -5.37
C PRO A 318 19.67 -56.12 -3.90
N TYR A 319 19.14 -55.28 -3.01
CA TYR A 319 19.04 -55.57 -1.58
C TYR A 319 17.69 -56.19 -1.20
N PHE A 320 16.73 -56.29 -2.11
CA PHE A 320 15.43 -56.91 -1.81
C PHE A 320 15.59 -58.41 -1.55
N VAL A 321 15.01 -58.85 -0.43
CA VAL A 321 14.98 -60.27 -0.08
C VAL A 321 13.86 -60.92 -0.89
N LEU A 322 14.23 -61.75 -1.87
CA LEU A 322 13.26 -62.59 -2.58
C LEU A 322 12.73 -63.63 -1.58
N LYS A 323 11.45 -63.50 -1.19
CA LYS A 323 10.77 -64.57 -0.48
C LYS A 323 10.55 -65.72 -1.47
N THR A 324 11.31 -66.80 -1.30
CA THR A 324 11.07 -68.09 -1.96
C THR A 324 9.79 -68.74 -1.47
#